data_AF-A0A5C6HM76-F1
#
_entry.id   AF-A0A5C6HM76-F1
#
_cell.length_a   1.000
_cell.length_b   1.000
_cell.length_c   1.000
_cell.angle_alpha   90.00
_cell.angle_beta   90.00
_cell.angle_gamma   90.00
#
_symmetry.space_group_name_H-M   'P 1'
#
loop_
_entity.id
_entity.type
_entity.pdbx_description
1 polymer ?
#
loop_
_entity_poly.entity_id
_entity_poly.type
_entity_poly.pdbx_seq_one_letter_code
_entity_poly.pdbx_strand_id
1 'polypeptide(L)'
;MTRNILLLFSLVFLFSCVSEEEDEQAPDFTVLGITSVTINDKQFKVQEDGALLDREGDKLIIIRGTSYTKSLKKSQVDYSVALESYRESTVSVESKYSDTNISVNRAVGDKNIVTYTVDVKRSGYKEHLIYTFLFWVMPG
;
A
#
# COMPACT_ATOMS: atom_id res chain seq x y z
N MET A 1 -59.34 -36.75 -32.91
CA MET A 1 -58.28 -37.07 -31.93
C MET A 1 -57.16 -36.06 -32.13
N THR A 2 -57.04 -35.14 -31.20
CA THR A 2 -56.19 -33.93 -31.19
C THR A 2 -54.71 -34.28 -31.08
N ARG A 3 -53.84 -33.56 -31.80
CA ARG A 3 -52.47 -33.28 -31.32
C ARG A 3 -52.10 -31.85 -31.71
N ASN A 4 -52.27 -30.97 -30.72
CA ASN A 4 -51.92 -29.57 -30.77
C ASN A 4 -50.40 -29.42 -30.90
N ILE A 5 -50.00 -28.58 -31.85
CA ILE A 5 -48.68 -27.93 -31.87
C ILE A 5 -48.76 -26.80 -30.84
N LEU A 6 -47.86 -26.80 -29.85
CA LEU A 6 -47.53 -25.58 -29.11
C LEU A 6 -46.04 -25.59 -28.80
N LEU A 7 -45.31 -24.82 -29.60
CA LEU A 7 -43.94 -24.37 -29.35
C LEU A 7 -43.91 -23.62 -28.02
N LEU A 8 -43.24 -24.17 -27.00
CA LEU A 8 -42.96 -23.43 -25.78
C LEU A 8 -41.62 -22.70 -25.93
N PHE A 9 -41.77 -21.40 -26.14
CA PHE A 9 -40.76 -20.37 -26.17
C PHE A 9 -40.15 -20.16 -24.77
N SER A 10 -38.86 -19.82 -24.76
CA SER A 10 -38.10 -19.15 -23.70
C SER A 10 -38.05 -19.80 -22.31
N LEU A 11 -36.85 -20.19 -21.92
CA LEU A 11 -36.24 -19.52 -20.76
C LEU A 11 -34.73 -19.46 -21.00
N VAL A 12 -34.31 -18.45 -21.75
CA VAL A 12 -32.93 -17.99 -21.72
C VAL A 12 -32.74 -17.40 -20.32
N PHE A 13 -32.31 -18.21 -19.35
CA PHE A 13 -31.65 -17.69 -18.16
C PHE A 13 -30.31 -17.15 -18.64
N LEU A 14 -30.33 -15.93 -19.20
CA LEU A 14 -29.17 -15.05 -19.13
C LEU A 14 -28.96 -14.84 -17.63
N PHE A 15 -28.13 -15.69 -17.03
CA PHE A 15 -27.35 -15.29 -15.89
C PHE A 15 -26.67 -13.99 -16.31
N SER A 16 -27.29 -12.88 -15.94
CA SER A 16 -26.61 -11.60 -15.85
C SER A 16 -25.59 -11.82 -14.75
N CYS A 17 -24.45 -12.39 -15.15
CA CYS A 17 -23.20 -12.18 -14.47
C CYS A 17 -23.00 -10.68 -14.59
N VAL A 18 -23.53 -9.93 -13.62
CA VAL A 18 -23.04 -8.58 -13.36
C VAL A 18 -21.60 -8.82 -12.98
N SER A 19 -20.73 -8.75 -13.98
CA SER A 19 -19.33 -8.45 -13.73
C SER A 19 -19.37 -7.11 -13.03
N GLU A 20 -19.15 -7.12 -11.71
CA GLU A 20 -18.71 -5.91 -11.02
C GLU A 20 -17.57 -5.37 -11.87
N GLU A 21 -17.80 -4.25 -12.53
CA GLU A 21 -16.79 -3.59 -13.34
C GLU A 21 -15.63 -3.34 -12.39
N GLU A 22 -14.55 -4.12 -12.55
CA GLU A 22 -13.29 -3.79 -11.91
C GLU A 22 -12.98 -2.38 -12.37
N ASP A 23 -12.99 -1.45 -11.41
CA ASP A 23 -12.66 -0.05 -11.59
C ASP A 23 -11.25 0.02 -12.20
N GLU A 24 -11.19 0.04 -13.54
CA GLU A 24 -9.95 -0.12 -14.33
C GLU A 24 -9.00 1.06 -14.15
N GLN A 25 -9.46 2.13 -13.50
CA GLN A 25 -8.68 3.32 -13.24
C GLN A 25 -7.42 2.98 -12.45
N ALA A 26 -6.28 3.46 -12.95
CA ALA A 26 -5.02 3.42 -12.22
C ALA A 26 -5.20 4.07 -10.83
N PRO A 27 -4.57 3.50 -9.78
CA PRO A 27 -4.70 4.04 -8.43
C PRO A 27 -4.03 5.41 -8.35
N ASP A 28 -4.63 6.32 -7.60
CA ASP A 28 -4.03 7.62 -7.30
C ASP A 28 -3.69 7.68 -5.81
N PHE A 29 -2.47 7.33 -5.43
CA PHE A 29 -2.07 7.31 -4.02
C PHE A 29 -1.95 8.72 -3.41
N THR A 30 -1.98 9.79 -4.21
CA THR A 30 -1.96 11.16 -3.70
C THR A 30 -3.22 11.49 -2.88
N VAL A 31 -4.31 10.76 -3.09
CA VAL A 31 -5.56 10.90 -2.32
C VAL A 31 -5.37 10.60 -0.84
N LEU A 32 -4.37 9.79 -0.47
CA LEU A 32 -4.03 9.48 0.92
C LEU A 32 -3.45 10.69 1.66
N GLY A 33 -2.95 11.69 0.91
CA GLY A 33 -2.47 12.96 1.46
C GLY A 33 -1.17 12.86 2.25
N ILE A 34 -0.40 11.79 2.09
CA ILE A 34 0.87 11.61 2.78
C ILE A 34 1.83 12.72 2.33
N THR A 35 2.39 13.43 3.30
CA THR A 35 3.30 14.56 3.06
C THR A 35 4.73 14.19 3.38
N SER A 36 4.94 13.47 4.49
CA SER A 36 6.26 13.12 4.95
C SER A 36 6.28 11.79 5.71
N VAL A 37 7.45 11.17 5.71
CA VAL A 37 7.78 10.02 6.56
C VAL A 37 9.06 10.35 7.31
N THR A 38 9.03 10.23 8.63
CA THR A 38 10.21 10.43 9.48
C THR A 38 10.78 9.07 9.89
N ILE A 39 12.06 8.86 9.62
CA ILE A 39 12.81 7.63 9.95
C ILE A 39 14.02 8.04 10.77
N ASN A 40 14.10 7.61 12.03
CA ASN A 40 15.20 7.93 12.95
C ASN A 40 15.60 9.42 12.93
N ASP A 41 14.62 10.30 13.15
CA ASP A 41 14.73 11.77 13.19
C ASP A 41 14.95 12.47 11.83
N LYS A 42 15.12 11.71 10.75
CA LYS A 42 15.22 12.29 9.39
C LYS A 42 13.87 12.23 8.69
N GLN A 43 13.38 13.39 8.27
CA GLN A 43 12.14 13.52 7.52
C GLN A 43 12.40 13.41 6.01
N PHE A 44 11.59 12.60 5.33
CA PHE A 44 11.58 12.41 3.89
C PHE A 44 10.25 12.87 3.34
N LYS A 45 10.26 13.65 2.26
CA LYS A 45 9.03 14.01 1.54
C LYS A 45 8.53 12.82 0.73
N VAL A 46 7.23 12.78 0.46
CA VAL A 46 6.66 11.86 -0.54
C VAL A 46 6.74 12.52 -1.93
N GLN A 47 7.08 11.72 -2.94
CA GLN A 47 7.12 12.12 -4.34
C GLN A 47 5.72 12.42 -4.88
N GLU A 48 5.65 12.95 -6.11
CA GLU A 48 4.39 13.34 -6.75
C GLU A 48 3.43 12.17 -6.98
N ASP A 49 3.92 10.93 -6.99
CA ASP A 49 3.09 9.72 -7.09
C ASP A 49 2.29 9.41 -5.81
N GLY A 50 2.57 10.11 -4.71
CA GLY A 50 1.91 9.91 -3.42
C GLY A 50 2.31 8.62 -2.71
N ALA A 51 3.31 7.88 -3.21
CA ALA A 51 3.72 6.59 -2.69
C ALA A 51 5.22 6.53 -2.37
N LEU A 52 6.11 7.00 -3.25
CA LEU A 52 7.56 6.85 -3.04
C LEU A 52 8.13 7.97 -2.18
N LEU A 53 9.09 7.64 -1.31
CA LEU A 53 9.87 8.64 -0.61
C LEU A 53 10.87 9.31 -1.56
N ASP A 54 10.97 10.63 -1.48
CA ASP A 54 12.09 11.41 -2.00
C ASP A 54 13.28 11.22 -1.06
N ARG A 55 14.30 10.53 -1.56
CA ARG A 55 15.50 10.10 -0.81
C ARG A 55 16.77 10.71 -1.40
N GLU A 56 16.68 11.81 -2.12
CA GLU A 56 17.83 12.36 -2.85
C GLU A 56 19.05 12.52 -1.91
N GLY A 57 20.16 11.85 -2.27
CA GLY A 57 21.40 11.85 -1.50
C GLY A 57 21.47 10.93 -0.28
N ASP A 58 20.39 10.26 0.13
CA ASP A 58 20.42 9.30 1.24
C ASP A 58 20.83 7.89 0.78
N LYS A 59 22.00 7.44 1.25
CA LYS A 59 22.54 6.10 0.94
C LYS A 59 22.16 5.04 1.97
N LEU A 60 21.62 5.44 3.12
CA LEU A 60 21.26 4.54 4.20
C LEU A 60 19.86 3.97 4.04
N ILE A 61 19.02 4.56 3.19
CA ILE A 61 17.68 4.05 2.89
C ILE A 61 17.63 3.64 1.42
N ILE A 62 17.39 2.36 1.16
CA ILE A 62 17.29 1.80 -0.19
C ILE A 62 15.91 1.19 -0.42
N ILE A 63 15.35 1.36 -1.62
CA ILE A 63 14.16 0.63 -2.04
C ILE A 63 14.58 -0.81 -2.35
N ARG A 64 13.96 -1.78 -1.68
CA ARG A 64 14.12 -3.21 -1.95
C ARG A 64 13.17 -3.69 -3.04
N GLY A 65 11.99 -3.11 -3.10
CA GLY A 65 10.96 -3.49 -4.06
C GLY A 65 9.68 -2.71 -3.89
N THR A 66 8.84 -2.80 -4.91
CA THR A 66 7.47 -2.29 -4.93
C THR A 66 6.58 -3.41 -5.44
N SER A 67 5.43 -3.64 -4.79
CA SER A 67 4.42 -4.57 -5.29
C SER A 67 3.07 -3.87 -5.35
N TYR A 68 2.28 -4.24 -6.35
CA TYR A 68 0.98 -3.62 -6.61
C TYR A 68 -0.08 -4.70 -6.87
N THR A 69 -1.20 -4.60 -6.16
CA THR A 69 -2.38 -5.46 -6.36
C THR A 69 -3.51 -4.62 -6.95
N LYS A 70 -3.72 -4.75 -8.27
CA LYS A 70 -4.64 -3.90 -9.03
C LYS A 70 -6.08 -3.95 -8.52
N SER A 71 -6.62 -5.15 -8.32
CA SER A 71 -8.00 -5.36 -7.86
C SER A 71 -8.29 -4.75 -6.48
N LEU A 72 -7.24 -4.47 -5.68
CA LEU A 72 -7.37 -3.89 -4.34
C LEU A 72 -6.93 -2.42 -4.28
N LYS A 73 -6.49 -1.82 -5.39
CA LYS A 73 -5.82 -0.50 -5.43
C LYS A 73 -4.76 -0.37 -4.32
N LYS A 74 -4.04 -1.47 -4.07
CA LYS A 74 -3.10 -1.61 -2.96
C LYS A 74 -1.66 -1.62 -3.46
N SER A 75 -0.83 -0.74 -2.94
CA SER A 75 0.61 -0.72 -3.18
C SER A 75 1.39 -0.99 -1.89
N GLN A 76 2.51 -1.68 -2.03
CA GLN A 76 3.48 -1.87 -0.97
C GLN A 76 4.85 -1.45 -1.45
N VAL A 77 5.54 -0.63 -0.65
CA VAL A 77 6.90 -0.18 -0.90
C VAL A 77 7.80 -0.68 0.23
N ASP A 78 8.79 -1.48 -0.13
CA ASP A 78 9.72 -2.09 0.81
C ASP A 78 11.04 -1.33 0.81
N TYR A 79 11.46 -0.88 1.99
CA TYR A 79 12.70 -0.17 2.24
C TYR A 79 13.62 -0.99 3.16
N SER A 80 14.93 -0.93 2.88
CA SER A 80 15.97 -1.30 3.83
C SER A 80 16.59 -0.02 4.40
N VAL A 81 16.76 0.01 5.72
CA VAL A 81 17.35 1.14 6.45
C VAL A 81 18.61 0.63 7.18
N ALA A 82 19.76 1.13 6.75
CA ALA A 82 21.04 0.84 7.35
C ALA A 82 21.27 1.74 8.58
N LEU A 83 21.66 1.13 9.70
CA LEU A 83 22.04 1.82 10.92
C LEU A 83 23.56 1.76 11.07
N GLU A 84 24.19 2.91 11.34
CA GLU A 84 25.62 2.99 11.64
C GLU A 84 25.95 2.39 13.02
N SER A 85 25.00 2.40 13.95
CA SER A 85 25.15 1.83 15.28
C SER A 85 23.81 1.28 15.77
N TYR A 86 23.86 0.35 16.74
CA TYR A 86 22.66 -0.18 17.36
C TYR A 86 21.96 0.94 18.15
N ARG A 87 20.74 1.30 17.73
CA ARG A 87 19.87 2.25 18.41
C ARG A 87 18.42 1.85 18.24
N GLU A 88 17.56 2.34 19.13
CA GLU A 88 16.13 2.24 18.92
C GLU A 88 15.75 2.96 17.62
N SER A 89 15.07 2.25 16.73
CA SER A 89 14.63 2.79 15.45
C SER A 89 13.22 3.35 15.60
N THR A 90 12.89 4.41 14.87
CA THR A 90 11.56 5.04 14.89
C THR A 90 11.07 5.30 13.48
N VAL A 91 9.75 5.20 13.29
CA VAL A 91 9.06 5.53 12.04
C VAL A 91 7.76 6.26 12.38
N SER A 92 7.52 7.40 11.73
CA SER A 92 6.24 8.10 11.76
C SER A 92 5.87 8.61 10.37
N VAL A 93 4.57 8.78 10.11
CA VAL A 93 4.05 9.24 8.83
C VAL A 93 3.07 10.38 9.08
N GLU A 94 3.14 11.42 8.24
CA GLU A 94 2.28 12.60 8.33
C GLU A 94 1.39 12.70 7.09
N SER A 95 0.11 13.00 7.31
CA SER A 95 -0.85 13.31 6.25
C SER A 95 -1.38 14.72 6.41
N LYS A 96 -1.66 15.39 5.29
CA LYS A 96 -2.39 16.68 5.27
C LYS A 96 -3.88 16.54 5.57
N TYR A 97 -4.43 15.33 5.52
CA TYR A 97 -5.84 15.07 5.79
C TYR A 97 -6.03 14.39 7.15
N SER A 98 -6.95 14.92 7.95
CA SER A 98 -7.25 14.41 9.29
C SER A 98 -8.02 13.08 9.29
N ASP A 99 -8.60 12.70 8.15
CA ASP A 99 -9.34 11.45 7.94
C ASP A 99 -8.46 10.32 7.35
N THR A 100 -7.15 10.56 7.21
CA THR A 100 -6.18 9.50 6.89
C THR A 100 -5.89 8.69 8.16
N ASN A 101 -6.18 7.40 8.10
CA ASN A 101 -5.82 6.42 9.12
C ASN A 101 -4.41 5.89 8.82
N ILE A 102 -3.51 6.08 9.79
CA ILE A 102 -2.13 5.62 9.74
C ILE A 102 -1.92 4.68 10.92
N SER A 103 -1.62 3.42 10.63
CA SER A 103 -1.29 2.41 11.63
C SER A 103 0.16 1.99 11.48
N VAL A 104 0.95 2.10 12.53
CA VAL A 104 2.36 1.70 12.56
C VAL A 104 2.49 0.46 13.43
N ASN A 105 2.87 -0.66 12.83
CA ASN A 105 3.19 -1.89 13.54
C ASN A 105 4.70 -2.12 13.56
N ARG A 106 5.24 -2.47 14.73
CA ARG A 106 6.64 -2.79 14.93
C ARG A 106 6.78 -4.27 15.27
N ALA A 107 7.65 -4.96 14.54
CA ALA A 107 8.04 -6.34 14.81
C ALA A 107 9.56 -6.44 14.98
N VAL A 108 10.02 -7.30 15.89
CA VAL A 108 11.43 -7.65 16.04
C VAL A 108 11.59 -9.10 15.60
N GLY A 109 12.35 -9.31 14.53
CA GLY A 109 12.64 -10.62 13.97
C GLY A 109 13.96 -11.19 14.48
N ASP A 110 14.39 -12.28 13.84
CA ASP A 110 15.65 -12.94 14.15
C ASP A 110 16.85 -12.00 13.95
N LYS A 111 17.91 -12.22 14.74
CA LYS A 111 19.17 -11.45 14.68
C LYS A 111 18.99 -9.94 14.92
N ASN A 112 17.98 -9.54 15.71
CA ASN A 112 17.67 -8.15 16.05
C ASN A 112 17.31 -7.25 14.85
N ILE A 113 16.82 -7.85 13.76
CA ILE A 113 16.24 -7.08 12.65
C ILE A 113 14.91 -6.50 13.13
N VAL A 114 14.78 -5.17 13.08
CA VAL A 114 13.53 -4.48 13.42
C VAL A 114 12.80 -4.14 12.13
N THR A 115 11.53 -4.50 12.05
CA THR A 115 10.68 -4.20 10.91
C THR A 115 9.53 -3.30 11.36
N TYR A 116 9.32 -2.21 10.63
CA TYR A 116 8.12 -1.39 10.75
C TYR A 116 7.23 -1.61 9.54
N THR A 117 5.95 -1.90 9.77
CA THR A 117 4.91 -1.94 8.75
C THR A 117 3.96 -0.77 9.00
N VAL A 118 3.93 0.17 8.08
CA VAL A 118 3.00 1.31 8.13
C VAL A 118 1.88 1.06 7.13
N ASP A 119 0.65 0.97 7.64
CA ASP A 119 -0.57 0.82 6.86
C ASP A 119 -1.27 2.18 6.78
N VAL A 120 -1.50 2.69 5.56
CA VAL A 120 -2.11 4.00 5.32
C VAL A 120 -3.36 3.85 4.45
N LYS A 121 -4.49 4.32 4.99
CA LYS A 121 -5.79 4.35 4.32
C LYS A 121 -6.47 5.69 4.57
N ARG A 122 -7.42 6.08 3.72
CA ARG A 122 -8.23 7.27 3.94
C ARG A 122 -9.70 6.96 3.75
N SER A 123 -10.55 7.49 4.63
CA SER A 123 -11.99 7.26 4.55
C SER A 123 -12.55 7.74 3.20
N GLY A 124 -13.37 6.90 2.56
CA GLY A 124 -13.98 7.21 1.25
C GLY A 124 -13.10 6.96 0.03
N TYR A 125 -11.85 6.51 0.21
CA TYR A 125 -10.93 6.15 -0.87
C TYR A 125 -10.62 4.65 -0.84
N LYS A 126 -10.40 4.06 -2.01
CA LYS A 126 -10.08 2.62 -2.15
C LYS A 126 -8.58 2.37 -2.05
N GLU A 127 -7.78 3.39 -2.30
CA GLU A 127 -6.32 3.33 -2.29
C GLU A 127 -5.80 2.93 -0.91
N HIS A 128 -4.85 2.01 -0.93
CA HIS A 128 -4.22 1.48 0.27
C HIS A 128 -2.72 1.41 0.05
N LEU A 129 -1.96 2.12 0.88
CA LEU A 129 -0.50 2.10 0.81
C LEU A 129 0.09 1.43 2.04
N ILE A 130 1.06 0.55 1.80
CA ILE A 130 1.88 -0.06 2.85
C ILE A 130 3.32 0.33 2.65
N TYR A 131 3.95 0.84 3.71
CA TYR A 131 5.41 0.91 3.80
C TYR A 131 5.95 -0.19 4.68
N THR A 132 7.00 -0.87 4.23
CA THR A 132 7.80 -1.76 5.09
C THR A 132 9.19 -1.18 5.24
N PHE A 133 9.64 -0.92 6.47
CA PHE A 133 11.00 -0.49 6.75
C PHE A 133 11.74 -1.58 7.53
N LEU A 134 12.73 -2.20 6.90
CA LEU A 134 13.59 -3.20 7.54
C LEU A 134 14.88 -2.53 8.00
N PHE A 135 15.11 -2.50 9.30
CA PHE A 135 16.30 -1.93 9.91
C PHE A 135 17.35 -3.01 10.17
N TRP A 136 18.58 -2.72 9.76
CA TRP A 136 19.73 -3.58 9.99
C TRP A 136 20.94 -2.74 10.37
N VAL A 137 21.80 -3.28 11.24
CA VAL A 137 23.04 -2.61 11.66
C VAL A 137 24.15 -2.97 10.68
N MET A 138 24.87 -1.97 10.19
CA MET A 138 26.04 -2.20 9.34
C MET A 138 27.13 -2.93 10.15
N PRO A 139 27.74 -3.99 9.59
CA PRO A 139 28.94 -4.54 10.21
C PRO A 139 30.03 -3.47 10.20
N GLY A 140 30.61 -3.21 11.37
CA GLY A 140 31.74 -2.29 11.54
C GLY A 140 33.05 -2.86 11.02
#